data_AF-A0A960YAT3-F1
#
_entry.id   AF-A0A960YAT3-F1
#
_cell.length_a   1.000
_cell.length_b   1.000
_cell.length_c   1.000
_cell.angle_alpha   90.00
_cell.angle_beta   90.00
_cell.angle_gamma   90.00
#
_symmetry.space_group_name_H-M   'P 1'
#
loop_
_entity.id
_entity.type
_entity.pdbx_description
1 polymer ?
#
loop_
_entity_poly.entity_id
_entity_poly.type
_entity_poly.pdbx_seq_one_letter_code
_entity_poly.pdbx_strand_id
1 'polypeptide(L)'
;SAINAIAGSEIDLGDKKKRHVYLGSITQEGSTRGGLSQKVLIEVIKKRLGGVRSCYERTLRAKEDLSGRLDVEVTVGEDGKVSKVDVVEDSVNSPSLTLCIVDKVKIWKFPRPEGGEMKFRYPFTFVQGL
;
A
#
# COMPACT_ATOMS: atom_id res chain seq x y z
N SER A 1 -11.51 -17.69 8.51
CA SER A 1 -10.50 -16.62 8.45
C SER A 1 -9.17 -17.22 8.06
N ALA A 2 -8.81 -17.17 6.78
CA ALA A 2 -7.51 -17.67 6.31
C ALA A 2 -6.57 -16.47 6.15
N ILE A 3 -5.47 -16.48 6.89
CA ILE A 3 -4.41 -15.47 6.85
C ILE A 3 -3.53 -15.81 5.65
N ASN A 4 -3.75 -15.13 4.52
CA ASN A 4 -2.80 -15.16 3.42
C ASN A 4 -1.93 -13.91 3.53
N ALA A 5 -0.81 -14.06 4.27
CA ALA A 5 0.26 -13.08 4.24
C ALA A 5 0.77 -12.96 2.81
N ILE A 6 0.79 -11.74 2.28
CA ILE A 6 1.50 -11.47 1.04
C ILE A 6 2.97 -11.48 1.44
N ALA A 7 3.65 -12.60 1.16
CA ALA A 7 5.10 -12.58 1.05
C ALA A 7 5.43 -11.42 0.11
N GLY A 8 6.05 -10.40 0.71
CA GLY A 8 6.51 -9.21 0.03
C GLY A 8 7.27 -9.66 -1.21
N SER A 9 7.17 -8.87 -2.28
CA SER A 9 8.19 -8.94 -3.31
C SER A 9 9.56 -8.80 -2.65
N GLU A 10 10.27 -9.90 -2.44
CA GLU A 10 11.72 -9.89 -2.37
C GLU A 10 12.19 -9.31 -3.70
N ILE A 11 12.84 -8.15 -3.62
CA ILE A 11 13.56 -7.58 -4.75
C ILE A 11 15.02 -7.78 -4.40
N ASP A 12 15.66 -8.70 -5.12
CA ASP A 12 17.10 -8.95 -5.07
C ASP A 12 17.84 -7.65 -5.39
N LEU A 13 18.60 -7.17 -4.40
CA LEU A 13 19.43 -5.98 -4.52
C LEU A 13 20.78 -6.33 -3.89
N GLY A 14 21.72 -6.68 -4.78
CA GLY A 14 23.11 -6.94 -4.44
C GLY A 14 23.69 -5.94 -3.45
N ASP A 15 24.48 -6.49 -2.53
CA ASP A 15 25.37 -5.87 -1.55
C ASP A 15 25.26 -4.35 -1.33
N LYS A 16 24.46 -3.98 -0.31
CA LYS A 16 24.69 -2.98 0.77
C LYS A 16 23.51 -2.00 0.99
N LYS A 17 22.93 -2.13 2.20
CA LYS A 17 22.11 -1.17 2.99
C LYS A 17 20.59 -1.04 2.72
N LYS A 18 19.84 -1.32 3.81
CA LYS A 18 18.44 -0.99 4.15
C LYS A 18 17.36 -1.77 3.38
N ARG A 19 16.81 -2.81 4.03
CA ARG A 19 15.64 -3.57 3.57
C ARG A 19 14.37 -2.79 3.96
N HIS A 20 13.64 -2.24 3.00
CA HIS A 20 12.29 -1.73 3.23
C HIS A 20 11.29 -2.89 3.13
N VAL A 21 10.57 -3.14 4.21
CA VAL A 21 9.66 -4.29 4.31
C VAL A 21 8.21 -3.82 4.20
N TYR A 22 7.67 -3.84 2.99
CA TYR A 22 6.27 -3.51 2.72
C TYR A 22 5.38 -4.73 2.98
N LEU A 23 5.06 -4.98 4.25
CA LEU A 23 4.17 -6.06 4.65
C LEU A 23 2.77 -5.51 4.84
N GLY A 24 1.80 -6.24 4.28
CA GLY A 24 0.42 -6.04 4.66
C GLY A 24 -0.51 -7.19 4.30
N SER A 25 -1.56 -7.32 5.10
CA SER A 25 -2.71 -8.17 4.79
C SER A 25 -3.74 -7.30 4.11
N ILE A 26 -4.21 -7.70 2.92
CA ILE A 26 -5.33 -7.03 2.26
C ILE A 26 -6.60 -7.47 2.99
N THR A 27 -7.30 -6.54 3.60
CA THR A 27 -8.65 -6.74 4.11
C THR A 27 -9.61 -6.06 3.15
N GLN A 28 -10.45 -6.83 2.46
CA GLN A 28 -11.46 -6.28 1.57
C GLN A 28 -12.79 -6.20 2.33
N GLU A 29 -13.37 -4.99 2.39
CA GLU A 29 -14.71 -4.76 2.96
C GLU A 29 -15.65 -4.46 1.80
N GLY A 30 -16.66 -5.31 1.61
CA GLY A 30 -17.56 -5.23 0.46
C GLY A 30 -18.23 -6.58 0.19
N SER A 31 -19.50 -6.66 0.55
CA SER A 31 -20.38 -7.80 0.33
C SER A 31 -21.07 -7.65 -1.01
N THR A 32 -20.44 -8.02 -2.13
CA THR A 32 -21.20 -8.24 -3.37
C THR A 32 -20.39 -9.12 -4.32
N ARG A 33 -21.11 -9.94 -5.07
CA ARG A 33 -20.60 -10.78 -6.14
C ARG A 33 -20.05 -9.86 -7.24
N GLY A 34 -18.82 -9.42 -7.07
CA GLY A 34 -18.16 -8.52 -8.00
C GLY A 34 -17.14 -7.65 -7.26
N GLY A 35 -15.89 -7.82 -7.64
CA GLY A 35 -14.74 -7.08 -7.13
C GLY A 35 -13.48 -7.65 -7.76
N LEU A 36 -12.32 -7.04 -7.53
CA LEU A 36 -11.07 -7.62 -8.00
C LEU A 36 -10.63 -8.77 -7.08
N SER A 37 -10.13 -9.85 -7.68
CA SER A 37 -9.50 -10.91 -6.88
C SER A 37 -8.30 -10.34 -6.10
N GLN A 38 -8.04 -10.91 -4.92
CA GLN A 38 -6.91 -10.50 -4.09
C GLN A 38 -5.58 -10.56 -4.87
N LYS A 39 -5.40 -11.57 -5.73
CA LYS A 39 -4.21 -11.69 -6.60
C LYS A 39 -4.05 -10.47 -7.51
N VAL A 40 -5.12 -10.03 -8.16
CA VAL A 40 -5.10 -8.86 -9.06
C VAL A 40 -4.79 -7.58 -8.28
N LEU A 41 -5.39 -7.39 -7.10
CA LEU A 41 -5.04 -6.26 -6.22
C LEU A 41 -3.55 -6.25 -5.88
N ILE A 42 -3.02 -7.40 -5.46
CA ILE A 42 -1.60 -7.56 -5.11
C ILE A 42 -0.70 -7.21 -6.29
N GLU A 43 -1.01 -7.69 -7.49
CA GLU A 43 -0.21 -7.39 -8.67
C GLU A 43 -0.17 -5.89 -8.98
N VAL A 44 -1.30 -5.19 -8.87
CA VAL A 44 -1.36 -3.74 -9.06
C VAL A 44 -0.52 -3.04 -7.98
N ILE A 45 -0.71 -3.39 -6.70
CA ILE A 45 0.01 -2.78 -5.58
C ILE A 45 1.52 -2.97 -5.76
N LYS A 46 1.99 -4.21 -6.02
CA LYS A 46 3.41 -4.52 -6.24
C LYS A 46 4.03 -3.67 -7.35
N LYS A 47 3.34 -3.51 -8.48
CA LYS A 47 3.79 -2.66 -9.60
C LYS A 47 3.88 -1.18 -9.24
N ARG A 48 3.17 -0.73 -8.20
CA ARG A 48 3.11 0.67 -7.77
C ARG A 48 3.96 0.99 -6.53
N LEU A 49 4.50 -0.02 -5.85
CA LEU A 49 5.32 0.16 -4.65
C LEU A 49 6.57 1.03 -4.88
N GLY A 50 7.10 1.12 -6.10
CA GLY A 50 8.22 2.02 -6.42
C GLY A 50 7.94 3.49 -6.06
N GLY A 51 6.69 3.95 -6.23
CA GLY A 51 6.28 5.31 -5.84
C GLY A 51 6.27 5.51 -4.32
N VAL A 52 5.77 4.52 -3.57
CA VAL A 52 5.74 4.51 -2.10
C VAL A 52 7.17 4.45 -1.54
N ARG A 53 8.03 3.64 -2.15
CA ARG A 53 9.45 3.56 -1.83
C ARG A 53 10.13 4.91 -1.97
N SER A 54 9.87 5.64 -3.05
CA SER A 54 10.41 6.98 -3.25
C SER A 54 9.95 7.97 -2.17
N CYS A 55 8.69 7.89 -1.72
CA CYS A 55 8.21 8.69 -0.59
C CYS A 55 8.98 8.38 0.70
N TYR A 56 9.16 7.09 1.00
CA TYR A 56 9.89 6.66 2.19
C TYR A 56 11.36 7.06 2.16
N GLU A 57 12.06 6.80 1.06
CA GLU A 57 13.48 7.16 0.87
C GLU A 57 13.70 8.67 0.96
N ARG A 58 12.78 9.48 0.43
CA ARG A 58 12.88 10.94 0.54
C ARG A 58 12.77 11.39 1.99
N THR A 59 11.81 10.86 2.73
CA THR A 59 11.62 11.22 4.15
C THR A 59 12.76 10.70 5.01
N LEU A 60 13.30 9.51 4.71
CA LEU A 60 14.46 8.94 5.41
C LEU A 60 15.71 9.82 5.35
N ARG A 61 15.88 10.63 4.30
CA ARG A 61 17.00 11.59 4.21
C ARG A 61 16.94 12.69 5.28
N ALA A 62 15.74 12.97 5.79
CA ALA A 62 15.51 14.00 6.82
C ALA A 62 15.27 13.39 8.22
N LYS A 63 14.75 12.17 8.30
CA LYS A 63 14.49 11.42 9.53
C LYS A 63 14.98 9.99 9.37
N GLU A 64 16.19 9.72 9.83
CA GLU A 64 16.86 8.44 9.53
C GLU A 64 16.25 7.23 10.26
N ASP A 65 15.52 7.46 11.36
CA ASP A 65 14.90 6.48 12.26
C ASP A 65 13.42 6.19 11.93
N LEU A 66 12.95 6.63 10.76
CA LEU A 66 11.55 6.51 10.37
C LEU A 66 11.10 5.04 10.30
N SER A 67 10.16 4.67 11.17
CA SER A 67 9.58 3.32 11.24
C SER A 67 8.13 3.40 11.71
N GLY A 68 7.37 2.31 11.55
CA GLY A 68 5.98 2.21 11.99
C GLY A 68 5.06 1.62 10.92
N ARG A 69 3.77 1.86 11.07
CA ARG A 69 2.71 1.35 10.20
C ARG A 69 1.81 2.49 9.74
N LEU A 70 1.46 2.49 8.46
CA LEU A 70 0.44 3.34 7.87
C LEU A 70 -0.62 2.45 7.22
N ASP A 71 -1.82 2.39 7.79
CA ASP A 71 -2.96 1.67 7.22
C ASP A 71 -3.84 2.62 6.42
N VAL A 72 -4.05 2.30 5.15
CA VAL A 72 -4.92 3.08 4.27
C VAL A 72 -6.12 2.26 3.82
N GLU A 73 -7.29 2.87 3.85
CA GLU A 73 -8.49 2.37 3.18
C GLU A 73 -8.61 3.05 1.81
N VAL A 74 -8.74 2.25 0.77
CA VAL A 74 -8.79 2.70 -0.62
C VAL A 74 -10.14 2.34 -1.19
N THR A 75 -10.83 3.33 -1.75
CA THR A 75 -12.06 3.16 -2.51
C THR A 75 -11.74 3.24 -3.99
N VAL A 76 -12.14 2.23 -4.74
CA VAL A 76 -11.94 2.12 -6.20
C VAL A 76 -13.31 2.11 -6.87
N GLY A 77 -13.55 3.11 -7.71
CA GLY A 77 -14.80 3.21 -8.47
C GLY A 77 -14.89 2.16 -9.58
N GLU A 78 -16.08 2.03 -10.16
CA GLU A 78 -16.39 1.10 -11.26
C GLU A 78 -15.52 1.30 -12.51
N ASP A 79 -14.98 2.50 -12.71
CA ASP A 79 -14.05 2.81 -13.80
C ASP A 79 -12.60 2.36 -13.53
N GLY A 80 -12.34 1.77 -12.36
CA GLY A 80 -11.05 1.29 -11.89
C GLY A 80 -10.14 2.39 -11.33
N LYS A 81 -10.62 3.63 -11.22
CA LYS A 81 -9.85 4.71 -10.59
C LYS A 81 -10.07 4.72 -9.08
N VAL A 82 -9.03 5.11 -8.35
CA VAL A 82 -9.16 5.41 -6.93
C VAL A 82 -9.99 6.68 -6.76
N SER A 83 -11.14 6.57 -6.10
CA SER A 83 -12.05 7.69 -5.80
C SER A 83 -11.76 8.30 -4.44
N LYS A 84 -11.26 7.50 -3.48
CA LYS A 84 -10.95 7.93 -2.12
C LYS A 84 -9.80 7.15 -1.51
N VAL A 85 -9.01 7.82 -0.66
CA VAL A 85 -7.98 7.21 0.19
C VAL A 85 -8.11 7.82 1.58
N ASP A 86 -8.40 6.99 2.57
CA ASP A 86 -8.50 7.38 3.97
C ASP A 86 -7.36 6.75 4.77
N VAL A 87 -6.79 7.50 5.72
CA VAL A 87 -5.79 6.96 6.66
C VAL A 87 -6.54 6.42 7.87
N VAL A 88 -6.43 5.12 8.10
CA VAL A 88 -7.11 4.41 9.20
C VAL A 88 -6.21 4.34 10.43
N GLU A 89 -4.90 4.18 10.23
CA GLU A 89 -3.90 4.13 11.29
C GLU A 89 -2.60 4.78 10.78
N ASP A 90 -1.97 5.63 11.58
CA ASP A 90 -0.63 6.18 11.30
C ASP A 90 0.21 6.17 12.58
N SER A 91 1.07 5.16 12.72
CA SER A 91 2.10 5.10 13.77
C SER A 91 3.47 5.55 13.27
N VAL A 92 3.61 5.89 11.98
CA VAL A 92 4.85 6.46 11.43
C VAL A 92 5.04 7.90 11.89
N ASN A 93 3.95 8.59 12.23
CA ASN A 93 3.97 9.95 12.79
C ASN A 93 4.74 10.93 11.91
N SER A 94 4.57 10.81 10.59
CA SER A 94 5.29 11.62 9.61
C SER A 94 4.34 12.16 8.56
N PRO A 95 3.80 13.38 8.77
CA PRO A 95 2.84 13.97 7.84
C PRO A 95 3.35 14.06 6.40
N SER A 96 4.65 14.32 6.21
CA SER A 96 5.27 14.37 4.88
C SER A 96 5.30 13.02 4.17
N LEU A 97 5.52 11.92 4.91
CA LEU A 97 5.44 10.57 4.35
C LEU A 97 3.98 10.24 4.01
N THR A 98 3.08 10.43 4.97
CA THR A 98 1.66 10.09 4.85
C THR A 98 1.02 10.80 3.66
N LEU A 99 1.24 12.12 3.53
CA LEU A 99 0.76 12.90 2.37
C LEU A 99 1.32 12.37 1.05
N CYS A 100 2.64 12.13 0.98
CA CYS A 100 3.26 11.62 -0.25
C CYS A 100 2.66 10.27 -0.67
N ILE A 101 2.46 9.35 0.28
CA ILE A 101 1.88 8.03 0.00
C ILE A 101 0.43 8.17 -0.48
N VAL A 102 -0.39 8.94 0.22
CA VAL A 102 -1.78 9.19 -0.18
C VAL A 102 -1.86 9.73 -1.60
N ASP A 103 -1.00 10.69 -1.96
CA ASP A 103 -0.95 11.25 -3.31
C ASP A 103 -0.50 10.21 -4.35
N LYS A 104 0.43 9.32 -4.01
CA LYS A 104 0.77 8.19 -4.89
C LYS A 104 -0.39 7.22 -5.06
N VAL A 105 -1.12 6.88 -4.01
CA VAL A 105 -2.23 5.92 -4.06
C VAL A 105 -3.41 6.50 -4.86
N LYS A 106 -3.73 7.79 -4.70
CA LYS A 106 -4.82 8.46 -5.43
C LYS A 106 -4.69 8.36 -6.95
N ILE A 107 -3.48 8.27 -7.49
CA ILE A 107 -3.24 8.16 -8.94
C ILE A 107 -3.11 6.71 -9.41
N TRP A 108 -3.28 5.72 -8.53
CA TRP A 108 -3.30 4.33 -8.94
C TRP A 108 -4.53 4.03 -9.79
N LYS A 109 -4.35 3.11 -10.72
CA LYS A 109 -5.40 2.60 -11.57
C LYS A 109 -5.44 1.09 -11.44
N PHE A 110 -6.61 0.59 -11.10
CA PHE A 110 -6.93 -0.81 -10.99
C PHE A 110 -7.72 -1.26 -12.22
N PRO A 111 -7.75 -2.57 -12.52
CA PRO A 111 -8.76 -3.10 -13.40
C PRO A 111 -10.16 -2.76 -12.87
N ARG A 112 -11.15 -2.72 -13.77
CA ARG A 112 -12.52 -2.41 -13.35
C ARG A 112 -13.01 -3.52 -12.41
N PRO A 113 -13.47 -3.19 -11.19
CA PRO A 113 -14.12 -4.17 -10.33
C PRO A 113 -15.42 -4.64 -10.99
N GLU A 114 -15.70 -5.93 -10.93
CA GLU A 114 -17.03 -6.43 -11.25
C GLU A 114 -18.02 -5.93 -10.18
N GLY A 115 -19.30 -5.76 -10.49
CA GLY A 115 -20.35 -5.55 -9.46
C GLY A 115 -20.36 -4.22 -8.68
N GLY A 116 -19.51 -3.25 -9.00
CA GLY A 116 -19.61 -1.90 -8.44
C GLY A 116 -18.31 -1.33 -7.89
N GLU A 117 -18.41 -0.25 -7.14
CA GLU A 117 -17.32 0.26 -6.31
C GLU A 117 -16.79 -0.81 -5.35
N MET A 118 -15.48 -0.88 -5.16
CA MET A 118 -14.85 -1.76 -4.17
C MET A 118 -14.00 -0.99 -3.16
N LYS A 119 -13.92 -1.51 -1.92
CA LYS A 119 -13.07 -0.97 -0.86
C LYS A 119 -12.11 -2.02 -0.34
N PHE A 120 -10.86 -1.64 -0.12
CA PHE A 120 -9.87 -2.50 0.50
C PHE A 120 -8.95 -1.71 1.41
N ARG A 121 -8.41 -2.37 2.44
CA ARG A 121 -7.35 -1.84 3.30
C ARG A 121 -6.01 -2.43 2.95
N TYR A 122 -4.97 -1.61 2.99
CA TYR A 122 -3.60 -2.04 2.78
C TYR A 122 -2.66 -1.37 3.80
N PRO A 123 -2.09 -2.14 4.73
CA PRO A 123 -1.10 -1.60 5.62
C PRO A 123 0.27 -1.55 4.93
N PHE A 124 0.91 -0.38 5.03
CA PHE A 124 2.31 -0.19 4.73
C PHE A 124 3.10 -0.25 6.02
N THR A 125 3.95 -1.26 6.16
CA THR A 125 4.95 -1.31 7.23
C THR A 125 6.25 -0.66 6.76
N PHE A 126 6.86 0.13 7.64
CA PHE A 126 8.14 0.76 7.43
C PHE A 126 9.08 0.31 8.53
N VAL A 127 10.16 -0.34 8.13
CA VAL A 127 11.25 -0.72 9.03
C VAL A 127 12.53 -0.15 8.47
N GLN A 128 13.34 0.41 9.36
CA GLN A 128 14.74 0.60 9.10
C GLN A 128 15.41 -0.78 9.24
N GLY A 129 16.31 -1.13 8.32
CA GLY A 129 16.95 -2.45 8.32
C GLY A 129 17.58 -2.80 9.68
N LEU A 130 17.27 -4.01 10.16
CA LEU A 130 18.04 -4.76 11.17
C LEU A 130 19.51 -4.86 10.79
#